data_AF-A0AAD5SU39-F1
#
_entry.id   AF-A0AAD5SU39-F1
#
_cell.length_a   1.000
_cell.length_b   1.000
_cell.length_c   1.000
_cell.angle_alpha   90.00
_cell.angle_beta   90.00
_cell.angle_gamma   90.00
#
_symmetry.space_group_name_H-M   'P 1'
#
loop_
_entity.id
_entity.type
_entity.pdbx_description
1 polymer ?
#
loop_
_entity_poly.entity_id
_entity_poly.type
_entity_poly.pdbx_seq_one_letter_code
_entity_poly.pdbx_strand_id
1 'polypeptide(L)'
;MDLTMNTEETIALDEAVRCLIAQQQALQQTIAYQKTNSEAFQHTITEQNQVINLLTEKLNAPDPTVGSSQNFTTGLNSSQRRLPDFKMPSVKPLEFSGIFKGKAAHELQNSLDDYLDCSLEICQLYNFAKTIDTTIHAGQPTYVQFVSSGLTGRARITWRQLTEQQRTEATWDFYKQWIQRTFGST
;
A
#
# COMPACT_ATOMS: atom_id res chain seq x y z
N MET A 1 -58.33 1.91 -26.87
CA MET A 1 -57.27 2.94 -26.75
C MET A 1 -55.97 2.16 -26.71
N ASP A 2 -55.36 1.99 -27.88
CA ASP A 2 -54.11 1.25 -28.04
C ASP A 2 -52.94 2.12 -27.59
N LEU A 3 -52.21 1.65 -26.57
CA LEU A 3 -50.94 2.19 -26.12
C LEU A 3 -49.83 1.50 -26.91
N THR A 4 -49.64 1.89 -28.17
CA THR A 4 -48.43 1.49 -28.92
C THR A 4 -47.27 2.34 -28.43
N MET A 5 -46.48 1.80 -27.50
CA MET A 5 -45.20 2.37 -27.09
C MET A 5 -44.33 2.60 -28.33
N ASN A 6 -43.74 3.79 -28.46
CA ASN A 6 -42.98 4.17 -29.63
C ASN A 6 -41.70 3.31 -29.70
N THR A 7 -41.29 2.87 -30.89
CA THR A 7 -40.16 1.92 -31.07
C THR A 7 -38.86 2.44 -30.42
N GLU A 8 -38.66 3.75 -30.42
CA GLU A 8 -37.51 4.42 -29.79
C GLU A 8 -37.53 4.34 -28.26
N GLU A 9 -38.69 4.44 -27.63
CA GLU A 9 -38.84 4.30 -26.16
C GLU A 9 -38.59 2.86 -25.71
N THR A 10 -38.93 1.89 -26.56
CA THR A 10 -38.69 0.46 -26.28
C THR A 10 -37.20 0.13 -26.31
N ILE A 11 -36.45 0.72 -27.25
CA ILE A 11 -34.99 0.55 -27.37
C ILE A 11 -34.29 1.23 -26.19
N ALA A 12 -34.66 2.47 -25.86
CA ALA A 12 -34.08 3.19 -24.73
C ALA A 12 -34.34 2.47 -23.39
N LEU A 13 -35.52 1.85 -23.23
CA LEU A 13 -35.85 1.06 -22.06
C LEU A 13 -35.02 -0.23 -21.98
N ASP A 14 -34.82 -0.94 -23.10
CA ASP A 14 -33.98 -2.16 -23.13
C ASP A 14 -32.51 -1.83 -22.79
N GLU A 15 -31.98 -0.73 -23.31
CA GLU A 15 -30.62 -0.26 -22.99
C GLU A 15 -30.49 0.15 -21.52
N ALA A 16 -31.48 0.84 -20.96
CA ALA A 16 -31.50 1.20 -19.55
C ALA A 16 -31.55 -0.03 -18.63
N VAL A 17 -32.34 -1.04 -18.99
CA VAL A 17 -32.44 -2.31 -18.25
C VAL A 17 -31.11 -3.07 -18.30
N ARG A 18 -30.45 -3.16 -19.47
CA ARG A 18 -29.13 -3.79 -19.59
C ARG A 18 -28.07 -3.07 -18.75
N CYS A 19 -28.10 -1.74 -18.74
CA CYS A 19 -27.19 -0.93 -17.92
C CYS A 19 -27.38 -1.19 -16.42
N LEU A 20 -28.63 -1.26 -15.96
CA LEU A 20 -28.95 -1.58 -14.56
C LEU A 20 -28.50 -2.99 -14.17
N ILE A 21 -28.68 -3.98 -15.04
CA ILE A 21 -28.22 -5.36 -14.80
C ILE A 21 -26.69 -5.39 -14.67
N ALA A 22 -25.97 -4.68 -15.54
CA ALA A 22 -24.50 -4.60 -15.47
C ALA A 22 -24.02 -3.92 -14.17
N GLN A 23 -24.68 -2.84 -13.75
CA GLN A 23 -24.37 -2.18 -12.47
C GLN A 23 -24.63 -3.09 -11.26
N GLN A 24 -25.73 -3.85 -11.28
CA GLN A 24 -26.05 -4.79 -10.21
C GLN A 24 -25.00 -5.91 -10.10
N GLN A 25 -24.53 -6.45 -11.23
CA GLN A 25 -23.48 -7.47 -11.27
C GLN A 25 -22.14 -6.92 -10.75
N ALA A 26 -21.77 -5.70 -11.15
CA ALA A 26 -20.56 -5.05 -10.65
C ALA A 26 -20.61 -4.86 -9.12
N LEU A 27 -21.76 -4.41 -8.59
CA LEU A 27 -21.94 -4.25 -7.15
C LEU A 27 -21.84 -5.59 -6.40
N GLN A 28 -22.39 -6.68 -6.94
CA GLN A 28 -22.27 -8.01 -6.35
C GLN A 28 -20.82 -8.51 -6.32
N GLN A 29 -20.03 -8.24 -7.37
CA GLN A 29 -18.61 -8.55 -7.40
C GLN A 29 -17.82 -7.75 -6.36
N THR A 30 -18.12 -6.46 -6.21
CA THR A 30 -17.50 -5.62 -5.16
C THR A 30 -17.82 -6.14 -3.76
N ILE A 31 -19.07 -6.52 -3.50
CA ILE A 31 -19.49 -7.09 -2.21
C ILE A 31 -18.77 -8.42 -1.95
N ALA A 32 -18.69 -9.30 -2.96
CA ALA A 32 -17.99 -10.58 -2.83
C ALA A 32 -16.50 -10.38 -2.54
N TYR A 33 -15.85 -9.45 -3.25
CA TYR A 33 -14.44 -9.10 -3.02
C TYR A 33 -14.19 -8.57 -1.61
N GLN A 34 -15.04 -7.65 -1.13
CA GLN A 34 -14.94 -7.11 0.23
C GLN A 34 -15.16 -8.20 1.29
N LYS A 35 -16.08 -9.14 1.05
CA LYS A 35 -16.32 -10.26 1.97
C LYS A 35 -15.10 -11.18 2.07
N THR A 36 -14.49 -11.56 0.95
CA THR A 36 -13.27 -12.37 0.93
C THR A 36 -12.13 -11.66 1.67
N ASN A 37 -11.96 -10.35 1.47
CA ASN A 37 -10.94 -9.57 2.17
C ASN A 37 -11.21 -9.48 3.68
N SER A 38 -12.48 -9.38 4.09
CA SER A 38 -12.87 -9.39 5.50
C SER A 38 -12.59 -10.75 6.15
N GLU A 39 -12.88 -11.85 5.47
CA GLU A 39 -12.58 -13.21 5.95
C GLU A 39 -11.07 -13.44 6.05
N ALA A 40 -10.30 -13.00 5.06
CA ALA A 40 -8.84 -13.06 5.10
C ALA A 40 -8.26 -12.25 6.27
N PHE A 41 -8.80 -11.06 6.52
CA PHE A 41 -8.39 -10.22 7.66
C PHE A 41 -8.73 -10.86 9.01
N GLN A 42 -9.91 -11.48 9.14
CA GLN A 42 -10.29 -12.22 10.34
C GLN A 42 -9.41 -13.45 10.58
N HIS A 43 -8.99 -14.15 9.52
CA HIS A 43 -8.02 -15.23 9.61
C HIS A 43 -6.68 -14.73 10.17
N THR A 44 -6.16 -13.62 9.64
CA THR A 44 -4.92 -13.00 10.13
C THR A 44 -5.01 -12.57 11.59
N ILE A 45 -6.14 -12.00 12.03
CA ILE A 45 -6.36 -11.65 13.45
C ILE A 45 -6.35 -12.91 14.32
N THR A 46 -6.98 -13.99 13.87
CA THR A 46 -7.04 -15.26 14.61
C THR A 46 -5.65 -15.88 14.77
N GLU A 47 -4.85 -15.88 13.70
CA GLU A 47 -3.46 -16.35 13.72
C GLU A 47 -2.60 -15.49 14.66
N GLN A 48 -2.75 -14.16 14.64
CA GLN A 48 -2.03 -13.27 15.55
C GLN A 48 -2.39 -13.54 17.01
N ASN A 49 -3.67 -13.75 17.32
CA ASN A 49 -4.12 -14.07 18.67
C ASN A 49 -3.58 -15.43 19.16
N GLN A 50 -3.46 -16.44 18.28
CA GLN A 50 -2.83 -17.72 18.64
C GLN A 50 -1.34 -17.56 18.99
N VAL A 51 -0.60 -16.75 18.22
CA VAL A 51 0.81 -16.47 18.50
C VAL A 51 0.97 -15.75 19.84
N ILE A 52 0.10 -14.78 20.13
CA ILE A 52 0.10 -14.06 21.42
C ILE A 52 -0.09 -15.04 22.59
N ASN A 53 -1.08 -15.94 22.51
CA ASN A 53 -1.34 -16.92 23.57
C ASN A 53 -0.15 -17.86 23.80
N LEU A 54 0.49 -18.34 22.73
CA LEU A 54 1.69 -19.20 22.81
C LEU A 54 2.88 -18.49 23.46
N LEU A 55 3.05 -17.20 23.20
CA LEU A 55 4.08 -16.38 23.85
C LEU A 55 3.77 -16.15 25.33
N THR A 56 2.51 -15.90 25.67
CA THR A 56 2.06 -15.72 27.05
C THR A 56 2.23 -17.00 27.88
N GLU A 57 1.98 -18.18 27.31
CA GLU A 57 2.24 -19.46 27.98
C GLU A 57 3.74 -19.69 28.23
N LYS A 58 4.60 -19.36 27.26
CA LYS A 58 6.05 -19.45 27.44
C LYS A 58 6.61 -18.48 28.49
N LEU A 59 5.97 -17.33 28.65
CA LEU A 59 6.35 -16.33 29.66
C LEU A 59 5.89 -16.71 31.08
N ASN A 60 4.88 -17.55 31.23
CA ASN A 60 4.34 -17.98 32.52
C ASN A 60 4.82 -19.39 32.95
N ALA A 61 5.71 -20.02 32.19
CA ALA A 61 6.29 -21.30 32.58
C ALA A 61 7.21 -21.13 33.82
N PRO A 62 7.00 -21.87 34.92
CA PRO A 62 7.85 -21.79 36.10
C PRO A 62 9.25 -22.34 35.78
N ASP A 63 10.26 -21.53 36.09
CA ASP A 63 11.69 -21.79 35.86
C ASP A 63 12.18 -22.96 36.75
N PRO A 64 12.76 -24.05 36.19
CA PRO A 64 13.29 -25.14 36.98
C PRO A 64 14.81 -25.00 37.11
N THR A 65 15.34 -24.04 37.88
CA THR A 65 16.63 -24.25 38.59
C THR A 65 16.95 -23.14 39.59
N VAL A 66 16.93 -23.52 40.86
CA VAL A 66 17.61 -22.83 41.97
C VAL A 66 19.11 -23.15 41.89
N GLY A 67 19.99 -22.14 42.01
CA GLY A 67 21.43 -22.39 42.16
C GLY A 67 22.39 -21.19 42.11
N SER A 68 22.43 -20.43 43.21
CA SER A 68 23.60 -19.74 43.80
C SER A 68 24.38 -18.62 43.07
N SER A 69 24.20 -17.40 43.61
CA SER A 69 25.12 -16.29 43.92
C SER A 69 26.50 -16.15 43.25
N GLN A 70 26.77 -14.96 42.70
CA GLN A 70 27.87 -14.06 43.15
C GLN A 70 27.78 -12.64 42.51
N ASN A 71 28.26 -11.65 43.26
CA ASN A 71 28.16 -10.20 43.09
C ASN A 71 28.89 -9.61 41.85
N PHE A 72 28.49 -8.41 41.40
CA PHE A 72 29.29 -7.15 41.36
C PHE A 72 28.56 -6.03 40.54
N THR A 73 28.20 -4.95 41.26
CA THR A 73 28.50 -3.52 40.97
C THR A 73 27.89 -2.76 39.76
N THR A 74 27.05 -1.77 40.14
CA THR A 74 26.68 -0.47 39.50
C THR A 74 26.91 -0.25 38.00
N GLY A 75 25.80 0.07 37.31
CA GLY A 75 25.79 0.85 36.08
C GLY A 75 24.38 1.37 35.79
N LEU A 76 24.22 2.70 35.84
CA LEU A 76 23.09 3.42 35.26
C LEU A 76 22.80 2.88 33.86
N ASN A 77 21.57 2.41 33.61
CA ASN A 77 21.00 2.49 32.28
C ASN A 77 19.48 2.61 32.42
N SER A 78 19.01 3.80 32.09
CA SER A 78 17.64 4.10 31.72
C SER A 78 17.09 2.95 30.89
N SER A 79 16.01 2.33 31.37
CA SER A 79 15.24 1.35 30.62
C SER A 79 14.53 2.03 29.45
N GLN A 80 15.29 2.46 28.43
CA GLN A 80 14.77 2.55 27.09
C GLN A 80 14.45 1.12 26.68
N ARG A 81 13.17 0.74 26.80
CA ARG A 81 12.63 -0.37 26.02
C ARG A 81 13.01 -0.08 24.58
N ARG A 82 14.05 -0.75 24.06
CA ARG A 82 14.29 -0.77 22.63
C ARG A 82 12.99 -1.31 22.04
N LEU A 83 12.31 -0.47 21.25
CA LEU A 83 11.20 -0.93 20.43
C LEU A 83 11.69 -2.21 19.72
N PRO A 84 10.84 -3.25 19.63
CA PRO A 84 11.23 -4.44 18.87
C PRO A 84 11.76 -3.97 17.53
N ASP A 85 12.93 -4.49 17.13
CA ASP A 85 13.49 -4.21 15.81
C ASP A 85 12.41 -4.54 14.79
N PHE A 86 11.72 -3.51 14.31
CA PHE A 86 10.70 -3.64 13.29
C PHE A 86 11.47 -4.03 12.04
N LYS A 87 11.65 -5.33 11.85
CA LYS A 87 12.14 -5.88 10.60
C LYS A 87 11.08 -5.51 9.58
N MET A 88 11.36 -4.47 8.79
CA MET A 88 10.59 -4.23 7.58
C MET A 88 10.49 -5.57 6.85
N PRO A 89 9.29 -6.01 6.46
CA PRO A 89 9.17 -7.17 5.59
C PRO A 89 10.04 -6.88 4.36
N SER A 90 10.72 -7.91 3.84
CA SER A 90 11.69 -7.82 2.73
C SER A 90 11.02 -7.48 1.38
N VAL A 91 10.00 -6.63 1.42
CA VAL A 91 9.20 -6.16 0.31
C VAL A 91 10.05 -5.18 -0.47
N LYS A 92 10.25 -5.51 -1.74
CA LYS A 92 10.93 -4.61 -2.67
C LYS A 92 9.90 -3.65 -3.26
N PRO A 93 10.27 -2.38 -3.47
CA PRO A 93 9.42 -1.44 -4.20
C PRO A 93 9.22 -1.93 -5.64
N LEU A 94 8.08 -1.54 -6.22
CA LEU A 94 7.80 -1.80 -7.63
C LEU A 94 8.84 -1.07 -8.49
N GLU A 95 9.46 -1.80 -9.41
CA GLU A 95 10.48 -1.23 -10.28
C GLU A 95 9.85 -0.30 -11.32
N PHE A 96 10.44 0.89 -11.52
CA PHE A 96 9.99 1.83 -12.54
C PHE A 96 11.15 2.49 -13.28
N SER A 97 11.25 2.21 -14.58
CA SER A 97 12.34 2.71 -15.43
C SER A 97 12.00 4.03 -16.15
N GLY A 98 10.71 4.35 -16.32
CA GLY A 98 10.23 5.49 -17.10
C GLY A 98 10.47 5.37 -18.61
N ILE A 99 10.65 4.14 -19.12
CA ILE A 99 10.87 3.87 -20.55
C ILE A 99 9.63 3.18 -21.12
N PHE A 100 8.92 3.87 -22.00
CA PHE A 100 7.76 3.36 -22.72
C PHE A 100 8.07 3.30 -24.22
N LYS A 101 8.41 2.12 -24.74
CA LYS A 101 8.72 1.95 -26.16
C LYS A 101 7.44 1.72 -26.95
N GLY A 102 7.08 2.66 -27.83
CA GLY A 102 6.03 2.49 -28.83
C GLY A 102 4.60 2.39 -28.29
N LYS A 103 4.35 2.78 -27.04
CA LYS A 103 3.00 2.82 -26.46
C LYS A 103 2.22 4.03 -26.94
N ALA A 104 0.92 3.86 -27.16
CA ALA A 104 0.03 4.99 -27.40
C ALA A 104 -0.13 5.85 -26.12
N ALA A 105 -0.52 7.11 -26.27
CA ALA A 105 -0.66 8.06 -25.16
C ALA A 105 -1.56 7.54 -24.02
N HIS A 106 -2.73 6.98 -24.36
CA HIS A 106 -3.66 6.43 -23.37
C HIS A 106 -3.11 5.18 -22.66
N GLU A 107 -2.39 4.30 -23.37
CA GLU A 107 -1.75 3.13 -22.75
C GLU A 107 -0.61 3.52 -21.81
N LEU A 108 0.09 4.59 -22.15
CA LEU A 108 1.11 5.18 -21.31
C LEU A 108 0.48 5.74 -20.03
N GLN A 109 -0.61 6.50 -20.15
CA GLN A 109 -1.33 7.04 -19.00
C GLN A 109 -1.81 5.92 -18.07
N ASN A 110 -2.47 4.89 -18.62
CA ASN A 110 -2.88 3.72 -17.84
C ASN A 110 -1.69 3.05 -17.13
N SER A 111 -0.54 2.92 -17.82
CA SER A 111 0.65 2.31 -17.20
C SER A 111 1.22 3.15 -16.04
N LEU A 112 1.09 4.48 -16.11
CA LEU A 112 1.52 5.37 -15.03
C LEU A 112 0.56 5.30 -13.85
N ASP A 113 -0.74 5.30 -14.12
CA ASP A 113 -1.78 5.21 -13.10
C ASP A 113 -1.69 3.86 -12.37
N ASP A 114 -1.60 2.75 -13.13
CA ASP A 114 -1.38 1.41 -12.59
C ASP A 114 -0.14 1.34 -11.69
N TYR A 115 0.98 1.92 -12.13
CA TYR A 115 2.21 1.98 -11.34
C TYR A 115 2.01 2.70 -10.00
N LEU A 116 1.35 3.87 -10.04
CA LEU A 116 1.14 4.70 -8.85
C LEU A 116 0.17 4.02 -7.87
N ASP A 117 -0.91 3.44 -8.38
CA ASP A 117 -1.93 2.76 -7.58
C ASP A 117 -1.37 1.49 -6.93
N CYS A 118 -0.68 0.64 -7.70
CA CYS A 118 -0.03 -0.56 -7.16
C CYS A 118 1.04 -0.22 -6.12
N SER A 119 1.82 0.84 -6.36
CA SER A 119 2.84 1.28 -5.41
C SER A 119 2.24 1.77 -4.09
N LEU A 120 1.11 2.49 -4.17
CA LEU A 120 0.39 2.95 -2.99
C LEU A 120 -0.25 1.78 -2.23
N GLU A 121 -0.86 0.85 -2.95
CA GLU A 121 -1.47 -0.35 -2.38
C GLU A 121 -0.44 -1.18 -1.61
N ILE A 122 0.75 -1.40 -2.17
CA ILE A 122 1.84 -2.09 -1.45
C ILE A 122 2.15 -1.37 -0.14
N CYS A 123 2.32 -0.04 -0.17
CA CYS A 123 2.63 0.72 1.05
C CYS A 123 1.55 0.59 2.12
N GLN A 124 0.28 0.60 1.72
CA GLN A 124 -0.88 0.45 2.62
C GLN A 124 -0.99 -0.98 3.17
N LEU A 125 -0.85 -1.98 2.31
CA LEU A 125 -0.95 -3.40 2.67
C LEU A 125 0.08 -3.80 3.74
N TYR A 126 1.31 -3.30 3.59
CA TYR A 126 2.38 -3.55 4.56
C TYR A 126 2.42 -2.53 5.70
N ASN A 127 1.47 -1.60 5.75
CA ASN A 127 1.33 -0.58 6.77
C ASN A 127 2.66 0.12 7.07
N PHE A 128 3.38 0.52 6.01
CA PHE A 128 4.71 1.13 6.18
C PHE A 128 4.65 2.42 7.00
N ALA A 129 3.50 3.09 7.06
CA ALA A 129 3.28 4.27 7.88
C ALA A 129 1.78 4.45 8.16
N LYS A 130 1.44 5.16 9.24
CA LYS A 130 0.03 5.35 9.66
C LYS A 130 -0.80 6.12 8.63
N THR A 131 -0.18 7.08 7.96
CA THR A 131 -0.79 7.88 6.90
C THR A 131 0.22 8.09 5.77
N ILE A 132 -0.28 8.52 4.61
CA ILE A 132 0.52 8.74 3.40
C ILE A 132 1.62 9.80 3.57
N ASP A 133 1.40 10.76 4.47
CA ASP A 133 2.34 11.84 4.78
C ASP A 133 3.16 11.56 6.05
N THR A 134 3.02 10.39 6.66
CA THR A 134 3.78 10.05 7.86
C THR A 134 5.24 9.82 7.51
N THR A 135 6.11 10.47 8.29
CA THR A 135 7.56 10.34 8.21
C THR A 135 8.06 9.55 9.42
N ILE A 136 8.48 8.30 9.22
CA ILE A 136 9.02 7.43 10.29
C ILE A 136 10.51 7.68 10.54
N HIS A 137 11.26 7.98 9.48
CA HIS A 137 12.68 8.31 9.55
C HIS A 137 12.87 9.76 9.10
N ALA A 138 13.85 10.46 9.66
CA ALA A 138 14.09 11.87 9.33
C ALA A 138 14.18 12.08 7.81
N GLY A 139 13.37 13.00 7.28
CA GLY A 139 13.34 13.37 5.88
C GLY A 139 11.96 13.20 5.23
N GLN A 140 11.96 12.55 4.06
CA GLN A 140 10.82 12.38 3.17
C GLN A 140 9.71 11.48 3.75
N PRO A 141 8.42 11.71 3.42
CA PRO A 141 7.35 10.78 3.74
C PRO A 141 7.71 9.33 3.38
N THR A 142 7.43 8.40 4.29
CA THR A 142 7.92 7.02 4.22
C THR A 142 7.47 6.30 2.94
N TYR A 143 6.25 6.59 2.47
CA TYR A 143 5.74 6.00 1.22
C TYR A 143 6.56 6.46 0.02
N VAL A 144 6.88 7.75 -0.07
CA VAL A 144 7.66 8.27 -1.19
C VAL A 144 9.11 7.79 -1.11
N GLN A 145 9.68 7.70 0.09
CA GLN A 145 11.02 7.13 0.28
C GLN A 145 11.07 5.67 -0.21
N PHE A 146 10.08 4.86 0.15
CA PHE A 146 9.98 3.47 -0.30
C PHE A 146 9.83 3.39 -1.82
N VAL A 147 8.82 4.05 -2.39
CA VAL A 147 8.50 3.96 -3.83
C VAL A 147 9.63 4.53 -4.69
N SER A 148 10.23 5.66 -4.29
CA SER A 148 11.34 6.26 -5.03
C SER A 148 12.61 5.39 -5.05
N SER A 149 12.78 4.49 -4.08
CA SER A 149 13.88 3.51 -4.09
C SER A 149 13.74 2.44 -5.18
N GLY A 150 12.52 2.24 -5.71
CA GLY A 150 12.21 1.37 -6.85
C GLY A 150 12.50 2.00 -8.22
N LEU A 151 12.85 3.30 -8.26
CA LEU A 151 13.19 3.95 -9.52
C LEU A 151 14.48 3.38 -10.12
N THR A 152 14.45 3.07 -11.41
CA THR A 152 15.60 2.60 -12.20
C THR A 152 15.75 3.43 -13.48
N GLY A 153 16.85 3.18 -14.22
CA GLY A 153 17.09 3.79 -15.53
C GLY A 153 16.85 5.31 -15.60
N ARG A 154 16.04 5.73 -16.58
CA ARG A 154 15.71 7.14 -16.83
C ARG A 154 15.02 7.77 -15.63
N ALA A 155 14.08 7.07 -15.00
CA ALA A 155 13.30 7.61 -13.89
C ALA A 155 14.16 7.95 -12.67
N ARG A 156 15.13 7.09 -12.34
CA ARG A 156 16.10 7.38 -11.28
C ARG A 156 16.93 8.63 -11.60
N ILE A 157 17.40 8.76 -12.84
CA ILE A 157 18.23 9.88 -13.27
C ILE A 157 17.46 11.19 -13.12
N THR A 158 16.22 11.25 -13.61
CA THR A 158 15.38 12.44 -13.53
C THR A 158 14.97 12.77 -12.10
N TRP A 159 14.71 11.78 -11.25
CA TRP A 159 14.43 12.02 -9.81
C TRP A 159 15.62 12.65 -9.09
N ARG A 160 16.84 12.21 -9.44
CA ARG A 160 18.08 12.76 -8.89
C ARG A 160 18.41 14.18 -9.38
N GLN A 161 17.78 14.66 -10.44
CA GLN A 161 17.94 16.04 -10.91
C GLN A 161 17.15 17.06 -10.08
N LEU A 162 16.15 16.63 -9.32
CA LEU A 162 15.47 17.50 -8.34
C LEU A 162 16.49 18.00 -7.29
N THR A 163 16.21 19.12 -6.64
CA THR A 163 17.03 19.55 -5.52
C THR A 163 16.87 18.59 -4.33
N GLU A 164 17.84 18.57 -3.41
CA GLU A 164 17.71 17.76 -2.19
C GLU A 164 16.48 18.17 -1.39
N GLN A 165 16.23 19.48 -1.26
CA GLN A 165 15.03 19.98 -0.59
C GLN A 165 13.74 19.47 -1.26
N GLN A 166 13.64 19.54 -2.59
CA GLN A 166 12.48 19.03 -3.32
C GLN A 166 12.24 17.53 -3.09
N ARG A 167 13.31 16.73 -2.99
CA ARG A 167 13.17 15.30 -2.68
C ARG A 167 12.80 15.06 -1.23
N THR A 168 13.43 15.75 -0.29
CA THR A 168 13.20 15.56 1.14
C THR A 168 11.81 16.04 1.57
N GLU A 169 11.27 17.08 0.93
CA GLU A 169 9.94 17.62 1.21
C GLU A 169 8.85 17.08 0.26
N ALA A 170 9.20 16.14 -0.62
CA ALA A 170 8.24 15.61 -1.60
C ALA A 170 7.13 14.81 -0.91
N THR A 171 5.91 15.35 -0.98
CA THR A 171 4.68 14.66 -0.64
C THR A 171 4.32 13.60 -1.68
N TRP A 172 3.38 12.72 -1.36
CA TRP A 172 2.86 11.76 -2.33
C TRP A 172 2.22 12.44 -3.55
N ASP A 173 1.49 13.53 -3.32
CA ASP A 173 0.89 14.30 -4.42
C ASP A 173 1.95 14.95 -5.31
N PHE A 174 3.02 15.49 -4.72
CA PHE A 174 4.15 15.98 -5.50
C PHE A 174 4.79 14.86 -6.33
N TYR A 175 4.98 13.68 -5.73
CA TYR A 175 5.55 12.53 -6.43
C TYR A 175 4.69 12.08 -7.62
N LYS A 176 3.36 11.96 -7.43
CA LYS A 176 2.41 11.66 -8.51
C LYS A 176 2.51 12.69 -9.64
N GLN A 177 2.44 13.98 -9.31
CA GLN A 177 2.54 15.05 -10.31
C GLN A 177 3.87 15.01 -11.05
N TRP A 178 4.96 14.72 -10.34
CA TRP A 178 6.27 14.57 -10.94
C TRP A 178 6.33 13.40 -11.93
N ILE A 179 5.83 12.21 -11.56
CA ILE A 179 5.74 11.05 -12.48
C ILE A 179 4.94 11.42 -13.72
N GLN A 180 3.73 11.96 -13.53
CA GLN A 180 2.81 12.28 -14.61
C GLN A 180 3.40 13.33 -15.57
N ARG A 181 4.01 14.40 -15.04
CA ARG A 181 4.63 15.45 -15.88
C ARG A 181 5.90 14.98 -16.59
N THR A 182 6.67 14.09 -15.96
CA THR A 182 7.96 13.66 -16.50
C THR A 182 7.83 12.57 -17.55
N PHE A 183 6.84 11.69 -17.39
CA PHE A 183 6.69 10.49 -18.21
C PHE A 183 5.37 10.40 -18.97
N GLY A 184 4.36 11.20 -18.59
CA GLY A 184 3.05 11.29 -19.25
C GLY A 184 3.15 11.79 -20.69
N SER A 185 2.07 11.59 -21.45
CA SER A 185 1.92 12.24 -22.75
C SER A 185 1.46 13.68 -22.54
N THR A 186 2.27 14.64 -23.00
CA THR A 186 1.88 16.05 -23.15
C THR A 186 0.81 16.23 -24.21
#